data_AF-A0AAD7ZG65-F1
#
_entry.id   AF-A0AAD7ZG65-F1
#
_cell.length_a   1.000
_cell.length_b   1.000
_cell.length_c   1.000
_cell.angle_alpha   90.00
_cell.angle_beta   90.00
_cell.angle_gamma   90.00
#
_symmetry.space_group_name_H-M   'P 1'
#
loop_
_entity.id
_entity.type
_entity.pdbx_description
1 polymer ?
#
loop_
_entity_poly.entity_id
_entity_poly.type
_entity_poly.pdbx_seq_one_letter_code
_entity_poly.pdbx_strand_id
1 'polypeptide(L)'
;MDAWLFRPPVLVGERIVWLGSGSGLPQCGIVRWIGRLPEMGPDWTVGMELDNPLPYGGIDGTWGNRHLFTCEPKHGLLVPMSKTIKESELLKLSKENLGGVEECKKMSSI
;
A
#
# COMPACT_ATOMS: atom_id res chain seq x y z
N MET A 1 4.59 22.31 -13.44
CA MET A 1 3.35 22.50 -12.65
C MET A 1 3.05 21.17 -12.02
N ASP A 2 3.11 21.09 -10.69
CA ASP A 2 3.09 19.80 -9.99
C ASP A 2 1.67 19.20 -10.03
N ALA A 3 1.54 18.03 -10.68
CA ALA A 3 0.28 17.31 -10.89
C ALA A 3 -0.50 16.97 -9.59
N TRP A 4 0.16 17.12 -8.43
CA TRP A 4 -0.40 16.93 -7.09
C TRP A 4 -1.49 17.93 -6.70
N LEU A 5 -1.53 19.12 -7.32
CA LEU A 5 -2.52 20.15 -6.97
C LEU A 5 -3.91 19.89 -7.54
N PHE A 6 -4.04 19.03 -8.55
CA PHE A 6 -5.33 18.82 -9.21
C PHE A 6 -5.96 17.46 -8.91
N ARG A 7 -5.19 16.37 -8.79
CA ARG A 7 -5.68 15.02 -8.39
C ARG A 7 -4.54 14.13 -7.84
N PRO A 8 -4.34 14.05 -6.52
CA PRO A 8 -3.43 13.07 -5.95
C PRO A 8 -3.85 11.65 -6.38
N PRO A 9 -2.92 10.81 -6.86
CA PRO A 9 -3.25 9.48 -7.35
C PRO A 9 -3.78 8.58 -6.23
N VAL A 10 -3.43 8.85 -4.97
CA VAL A 10 -3.97 8.20 -3.77
C VAL A 10 -4.03 9.18 -2.61
N LEU A 11 -4.97 8.98 -1.70
CA LEU A 11 -5.15 9.77 -0.48
C LEU A 11 -4.93 8.92 0.78
N VAL A 12 -4.55 9.58 1.88
CA VAL A 12 -4.55 8.94 3.20
C VAL A 12 -5.98 8.48 3.55
N GLY A 13 -6.09 7.26 4.06
CA GLY A 13 -7.35 6.57 4.33
C GLY A 13 -7.89 5.74 3.16
N GLU A 14 -7.31 5.84 1.95
CA GLU A 14 -7.72 4.98 0.84
C GLU A 14 -7.14 3.56 0.97
N ARG A 15 -7.91 2.60 0.46
CA ARG A 15 -7.51 1.20 0.35
C ARG A 15 -6.72 0.97 -0.94
N ILE A 16 -5.53 0.40 -0.80
CA ILE A 16 -4.65 0.09 -1.91
C ILE A 16 -4.09 -1.32 -1.81
N VAL A 17 -3.64 -1.81 -2.95
CA VAL A 17 -2.97 -3.10 -3.09
C VAL A 17 -1.55 -2.83 -3.54
N TRP A 18 -0.60 -3.37 -2.79
CA TRP A 18 0.80 -3.46 -3.19
C TRP A 18 1.04 -4.81 -3.85
N LEU A 19 1.45 -4.82 -5.10
CA LEU A 19 1.61 -6.06 -5.89
C LEU A 19 2.88 -6.85 -5.57
N GLY A 20 3.67 -6.42 -4.58
CA GLY A 20 4.94 -7.07 -4.26
C GLY A 20 6.04 -6.80 -5.28
N SER A 21 7.20 -7.42 -5.07
CA SER A 21 8.27 -7.49 -6.07
C SER A 21 8.42 -8.94 -6.53
N GLY A 22 7.86 -9.26 -7.71
CA GLY A 22 8.14 -10.50 -8.46
C GLY A 22 7.52 -11.80 -7.92
N SER A 23 7.78 -12.18 -6.67
CA SER A 23 7.44 -13.50 -6.11
C SER A 23 6.53 -13.45 -4.87
N GLY A 24 6.13 -12.26 -4.43
CA GLY A 24 5.29 -12.08 -3.25
C GLY A 24 3.81 -12.04 -3.60
N LEU A 25 2.97 -12.53 -2.70
CA LEU A 25 1.52 -12.35 -2.78
C LEU A 25 1.17 -10.86 -2.67
N PRO A 26 0.18 -10.36 -3.43
CA PRO A 26 -0.32 -9.00 -3.27
C PRO A 26 -0.73 -8.73 -1.83
N GLN A 27 -0.36 -7.56 -1.32
CA GLN A 27 -0.68 -7.13 0.03
C GLN A 27 -1.70 -6.00 -0.02
N CYS A 28 -2.81 -6.22 0.69
CA CYS A 28 -3.90 -5.26 0.79
C CYS A 28 -3.77 -4.47 2.11
N GLY A 29 -4.13 -3.19 2.07
CA GLY A 29 -4.03 -2.33 3.24
C GLY A 29 -4.56 -0.92 3.02
N ILE A 30 -4.38 -0.08 4.05
CA ILE A 30 -4.85 1.31 4.10
C ILE A 30 -3.66 2.26 4.08
N VAL A 31 -3.76 3.33 3.30
CA VAL A 31 -2.76 4.40 3.32
C VAL A 31 -2.85 5.17 4.63
N ARG A 32 -1.76 5.18 5.41
CA ARG A 32 -1.65 5.97 6.64
C ARG A 32 -0.75 7.19 6.48
N TRP A 33 0.17 7.16 5.52
CA TRP A 33 1.13 8.22 5.32
C TRP A 33 1.52 8.36 3.85
N ILE A 34 1.76 9.59 3.39
CA ILE A 34 2.29 9.89 2.05
C ILE A 34 3.36 10.96 2.20
N GLY A 35 4.56 10.72 1.65
CA GLY A 35 5.64 11.68 1.70
C GLY A 35 6.85 11.25 0.88
N ARG A 36 7.88 12.10 0.86
CA ARG A 36 9.16 11.78 0.22
C ARG A 36 10.18 11.36 1.28
N LEU A 37 10.79 10.19 1.09
CA LEU A 37 11.90 9.72 1.89
C LEU A 37 13.13 9.65 0.99
N PRO A 38 14.15 10.51 1.17
CA PRO A 38 15.35 10.51 0.32
C PRO A 38 16.02 9.13 0.24
N GLU A 39 16.04 8.39 1.34
CA GLU A 39 16.57 7.02 1.38
C GLU A 39 15.74 5.97 0.61
N MET A 40 14.50 6.26 0.22
CA MET A 40 13.65 5.37 -0.60
C MET A 40 13.70 5.71 -2.10
N GLY A 41 14.35 6.82 -2.47
CA GLY A 41 14.48 7.29 -3.84
C GLY A 41 13.73 8.59 -4.15
N PRO A 42 13.68 9.01 -5.43
CA PRO A 42 13.10 10.29 -5.83
C PRO A 42 11.56 10.31 -5.85
N ASP A 43 10.94 9.12 -5.86
CA ASP A 43 9.50 8.95 -5.95
C ASP A 43 8.79 9.24 -4.62
N TRP A 44 7.49 9.53 -4.71
CA TRP A 44 6.63 9.57 -3.53
C TRP A 44 6.49 8.19 -2.92
N THR A 45 6.60 8.15 -1.59
CA THR A 45 6.48 6.95 -0.78
C THR A 45 5.13 6.94 -0.07
N VAL A 46 4.53 5.76 -0.02
CA VAL A 46 3.29 5.49 0.71
C VAL A 46 3.61 4.61 1.90
N GLY A 47 3.18 5.05 3.08
CA GLY A 47 3.11 4.24 4.29
C GLY A 47 1.76 3.56 4.37
N MET A 48 1.78 2.24 4.25
CA MET A 48 0.61 1.37 4.33
C MET A 48 0.56 0.69 5.69
N GLU A 49 -0.64 0.64 6.26
CA GLU A 49 -1.00 -0.35 7.28
C GLU A 49 -1.66 -1.53 6.56
N LEU A 50 -1.02 -2.69 6.63
CA LEU A 50 -1.44 -3.92 5.98
C LEU A 50 -2.55 -4.60 6.78
N ASP A 51 -3.48 -5.24 6.07
CA ASP A 51 -4.54 -6.03 6.70
C ASP A 51 -3.94 -7.25 7.44
N ASN A 52 -2.84 -7.80 6.92
CA ASN A 52 -2.13 -8.95 7.50
C ASN A 52 -0.67 -8.63 7.78
N PRO A 53 -0.06 -9.22 8.83
CA PRO A 53 1.34 -9.00 9.15
C PRO A 53 2.24 -9.61 8.08
N LEU A 54 3.35 -8.95 7.76
CA LEU A 54 4.36 -9.53 6.89
C LEU A 54 5.08 -10.71 7.59
N PRO A 55 5.35 -11.81 6.88
CA PRO A 55 6.10 -12.94 7.45
C PRO A 55 7.53 -12.55 7.82
N TYR A 56 8.12 -11.62 7.06
CA TYR A 56 9.45 -11.07 7.26
C TYR A 56 9.48 -9.58 6.99
N GLY A 57 10.26 -8.83 7.76
CA GLY A 57 10.35 -7.38 7.65
C GLY A 57 9.11 -6.67 8.20
N GLY A 58 8.74 -5.57 7.55
CA GLY A 58 7.70 -4.65 8.02
C GLY A 58 8.17 -3.71 9.13
N ILE A 59 7.40 -2.66 9.37
CA ILE A 59 7.63 -1.65 10.41
C ILE A 59 6.38 -1.52 11.30
N ASP A 60 6.48 -0.77 12.38
CA ASP A 60 5.38 -0.38 13.28
C ASP A 60 4.88 1.05 13.00
N GLY A 61 5.27 1.59 11.85
CA GLY A 61 5.01 2.97 11.43
C GLY A 61 6.17 3.93 11.72
N THR A 62 7.25 3.45 12.33
CA THR A 62 8.52 4.17 12.49
C THR A 62 9.48 3.87 11.34
N TRP A 63 10.18 4.88 10.84
CA TRP A 63 11.27 4.72 9.87
C TRP A 63 12.50 5.55 10.26
N GLY A 64 13.60 4.88 10.60
CA GLY A 64 14.76 5.52 11.21
C GLY A 64 14.40 6.14 12.56
N ASN A 65 14.57 7.46 12.69
CA ASN A 65 14.21 8.23 13.89
C ASN A 65 12.88 8.99 13.74
N ARG A 66 12.07 8.67 12.73
CA ARG A 66 10.82 9.38 12.41
C ARG A 66 9.61 8.49 12.64
N HIS A 67 8.66 8.99 13.43
CA HIS A 67 7.33 8.41 13.55
C HIS A 67 6.46 8.90 12.39
N LEU A 68 6.22 8.04 11.39
CA LEU A 68 5.47 8.43 10.19
C LEU A 68 3.97 8.17 10.36
N PHE A 69 3.60 7.04 10.95
CA PHE A 69 2.23 6.64 11.27
C PHE A 69 2.23 5.62 12.41
N THR A 70 1.06 5.18 12.85
CA THR A 70 0.91 4.13 13.87
C THR A 70 0.21 2.93 13.26
N CYS A 71 0.76 1.75 13.50
CA CYS A 71 0.15 0.46 13.17
C CYS A 71 0.68 -0.64 14.09
N GLU A 72 0.13 -1.84 14.00
CA GLU A 72 0.67 -3.00 14.70
C GLU A 72 2.08 -3.38 14.16
N PRO A 73 2.94 -4.00 14.98
CA PRO A 73 4.24 -4.48 14.54
C PRO A 73 4.12 -5.41 13.33
N LYS A 74 4.95 -5.20 12.30
CA LYS A 74 4.94 -5.93 11.01
C LYS A 74 3.75 -5.65 10.08
N HIS A 75 2.81 -4.77 10.48
CA HIS A 75 1.74 -4.30 9.61
C HIS A 75 2.14 -3.06 8.82
N GLY A 76 3.20 -2.36 9.18
CA GLY A 76 3.66 -1.18 8.46
C GLY A 76 4.51 -1.56 7.26
N LEU A 77 4.27 -0.92 6.12
CA LEU A 77 5.06 -1.08 4.92
C LEU A 77 5.26 0.25 4.19
N LEU A 78 6.50 0.57 3.79
CA LEU A 78 6.83 1.73 2.97
C LEU A 78 7.12 1.29 1.54
N VAL A 79 6.35 1.80 0.59
CA VAL A 79 6.47 1.43 -0.84
C VAL A 79 6.43 2.65 -1.75
N PRO A 80 7.11 2.62 -2.91
CA PRO A 80 6.93 3.62 -3.94
C PRO A 80 5.48 3.64 -4.40
N MET A 81 4.90 4.83 -4.52
CA MET A 81 3.51 5.02 -4.97
C MET A 81 3.25 4.39 -6.34
N SER A 82 4.27 4.35 -7.21
CA SER A 82 4.24 3.71 -8.53
C SER A 82 3.99 2.20 -8.49
N LYS A 83 4.17 1.54 -7.34
CA LYS A 83 3.94 0.10 -7.14
C LYS A 83 2.64 -0.21 -6.39
N THR A 84 1.73 0.76 -6.32
CA THR A 84 0.45 0.63 -5.63
C THR A 84 -0.70 0.84 -6.60
N ILE A 85 -1.79 0.11 -6.39
CA ILE A 85 -3.03 0.22 -7.18
C ILE A 85 -4.19 0.44 -6.20
N LYS A 86 -5.16 1.29 -6.55
CA LYS A 86 -6.38 1.41 -5.73
C LYS A 86 -7.13 0.10 -5.73
N GLU A 87 -7.56 -0.35 -4.56
CA GLU A 87 -8.36 -1.58 -4.45
C GLU A 87 -9.65 -1.47 -5.29
N SER A 88 -10.26 -0.28 -5.34
CA SER A 88 -11.43 -0.01 -6.18
C SER A 88 -11.17 -0.16 -7.69
N GLU A 89 -9.95 0.10 -8.14
CA GLU A 89 -9.54 -0.04 -9.54
C GLU A 89 -9.25 -1.50 -9.88
N LEU A 90 -8.54 -2.21 -9.00
CA LEU A 90 -8.32 -3.64 -9.12
C LEU A 90 -9.65 -4.41 -9.17
N LEU A 91 -10.63 -4.01 -8.35
CA LEU A 91 -11.95 -4.61 -8.35
C LEU A 91 -12.71 -4.37 -9.66
N LYS A 92 -12.57 -3.21 -10.30
CA LYS A 92 -13.18 -2.95 -11.61
C LYS A 92 -12.57 -3.85 -12.70
N LEU A 93 -11.24 -3.95 -12.72
CA LEU A 93 -10.51 -4.83 -13.64
C LEU A 93 -10.89 -6.31 -13.46
N SER A 94 -11.11 -6.75 -12.22
CA SER A 94 -11.53 -8.13 -11.92
C SER A 94 -12.98 -8.45 -12.32
N LYS A 95 -13.87 -7.44 -12.33
CA LYS A 95 -15.26 -7.59 -12.79
C LYS A 95 -15.34 -7.65 -14.31
N GLU A 96 -14.43 -6.98 -14.99
CA GLU A 96 -14.33 -6.97 -16.46
C GLU A 96 -13.60 -8.21 -16.99
N ASN A 97 -12.71 -8.82 -16.20
CA ASN A 97 -12.00 -10.05 -16.55
C ASN A 97 -12.25 -11.15 -15.49
N LEU A 98 -13.35 -11.89 -15.65
CA LEU A 98 -13.67 -13.07 -14.85
C LEU A 98 -12.52 -14.09 -14.90
N GLY A 99 -11.82 -14.32 -13.78
CA GLY A 99 -10.96 -15.50 -13.65
C GLY A 99 -9.88 -15.56 -12.56
N GLY A 100 -9.55 -14.50 -11.82
CA GLY A 100 -8.50 -14.69 -10.80
C GLY A 100 -8.05 -13.47 -10.02
N VAL A 101 -8.86 -13.00 -9.06
CA VAL A 101 -8.37 -12.18 -7.94
C VAL A 101 -9.25 -12.45 -6.70
N GLU A 102 -9.31 -13.71 -6.25
CA GLU A 102 -10.06 -14.08 -5.02
C GLU A 102 -9.21 -13.99 -3.74
N GLU A 103 -7.92 -13.69 -3.83
CA GLU A 103 -7.01 -13.88 -2.69
C GLU A 103 -7.10 -12.77 -1.63
N CYS A 104 -7.22 -11.48 -2.01
CA CYS A 104 -7.42 -10.41 -1.01
C CYS A 104 -8.83 -10.39 -0.39
N LYS A 105 -9.86 -10.89 -1.09
CA LYS A 105 -11.24 -10.94 -0.55
C LYS A 105 -11.42 -12.02 0.52
N LYS A 106 -10.56 -13.05 0.54
CA LYS A 106 -10.66 -14.15 1.51
C LYS A 106 -10.16 -13.78 2.90
N MET A 107 -9.43 -12.66 3.06
CA MET A 107 -8.88 -12.21 4.35
C MET A 107 -9.72 -11.20 5.12
N SER A 108 -10.84 -10.73 4.57
CA SER A 108 -11.75 -9.82 5.30
C SER A 108 -12.97 -10.53 5.92
N SER A 109 -13.05 -11.86 5.85
CA SER A 109 -14.26 -12.63 6.19
C SER A 109 -14.01 -13.84 7.10
N ILE A 110 -12.99 -13.79 7.96
CA ILE A 110 -12.88 -14.68 9.13
C ILE A 110 -13.05 -13.84 10.40
#